data_AF-A0A914NTS4-F1
#
_entry.id   AF-A0A914NTS4-F1
#
_cell.length_a   1.000
_cell.length_b   1.000
_cell.length_c   1.000
_cell.angle_alpha   90.00
_cell.angle_beta   90.00
_cell.angle_gamma   90.00
#
_symmetry.space_group_name_H-M   'P 1'
#
loop_
_entity.id
_entity.type
_entity.pdbx_description
1 polymer ?
#
loop_
_entity_poly.entity_id
_entity_poly.type
_entity_poly.pdbx_seq_one_letter_code
_entity_poly.pdbx_strand_id
1 'polypeptide(L)'
;MEKQKKLFDIIEDIYNSGYSIEDLVGILFRNVKIADIPEALRIEFIIEIGKCHSIVAQGLSTKFQMAGLIARLSSIQEKLSSN
;
A
#
# COMPACT_ATOMS: atom_id res chain seq x y z
N MET A 1 -0.69 13.77 -8.81
CA MET A 1 -2.01 13.84 -8.13
C MET A 1 -3.07 12.95 -8.78
N GLU A 2 -3.24 12.95 -10.11
CA GLU A 2 -4.31 12.18 -10.77
C GLU A 2 -4.20 10.64 -10.59
N LYS A 3 -2.98 10.09 -10.58
CA LYS A 3 -2.74 8.66 -10.26
C LYS A 3 -3.21 8.30 -8.85
N GLN A 4 -2.98 9.16 -7.87
CA GLN A 4 -3.38 8.91 -6.47
C GLN A 4 -4.89 8.90 -6.32
N LYS A 5 -5.61 9.76 -7.06
CA LYS A 5 -7.07 9.82 -7.04
C LYS A 5 -7.70 8.53 -7.58
N LYS A 6 -7.22 8.02 -8.72
CA LYS A 6 -7.68 6.73 -9.27
C LYS A 6 -7.43 5.55 -8.33
N LEU A 7 -6.30 5.52 -7.64
CA LEU A 7 -5.99 4.48 -6.65
C LEU A 7 -6.94 4.55 -5.44
N PHE A 8 -7.31 5.76 -5.02
CA PHE A 8 -8.29 5.98 -3.96
C PHE A 8 -9.68 5.46 -4.32
N ASP A 9 -10.14 5.74 -5.54
CA ASP A 9 -11.43 5.28 -6.04
C ASP A 9 -11.47 3.74 -6.07
N ILE A 10 -10.37 3.09 -6.50
CA ILE A 10 -10.25 1.62 -6.48
C ILE A 10 -10.28 1.06 -5.05
N ILE A 11 -9.58 1.68 -4.09
CA ILE A 11 -9.65 1.23 -2.68
C ILE A 11 -11.08 1.37 -2.15
N GLU A 12 -11.77 2.44 -2.51
CA GLU A 12 -13.15 2.68 -2.08
C GLU A 12 -14.09 1.59 -2.59
N ASP A 13 -13.99 1.22 -3.85
CA ASP A 13 -14.77 0.12 -4.42
C ASP A 13 -14.49 -1.21 -3.72
N ILE A 14 -13.21 -1.50 -3.47
CA ILE A 14 -12.79 -2.72 -2.77
C ILE A 14 -13.29 -2.73 -1.32
N TYR A 15 -13.21 -1.60 -0.62
CA TYR A 15 -13.72 -1.47 0.75
C TYR A 15 -15.25 -1.64 0.80
N ASN A 16 -15.96 -1.04 -0.15
CA ASN A 16 -17.42 -1.16 -0.28
C ASN A 16 -17.85 -2.59 -0.64
N SER A 17 -16.99 -3.38 -1.30
CA SER A 17 -17.24 -4.80 -1.58
C SER A 17 -17.05 -5.73 -0.37
N GLY A 18 -16.65 -5.21 0.79
CA GLY A 18 -16.61 -5.95 2.05
C GLY A 18 -15.28 -6.65 2.35
N TYR A 19 -14.21 -6.36 1.60
CA TYR A 19 -12.89 -6.89 1.92
C TYR A 19 -12.32 -6.26 3.21
N SER A 20 -11.72 -7.10 4.05
CA SER A 20 -10.95 -6.62 5.19
C SER A 20 -9.68 -5.91 4.71
N ILE A 21 -9.35 -4.79 5.37
CA ILE A 21 -8.09 -4.07 5.11
C ILE A 21 -6.88 -4.96 5.42
N GLU A 22 -6.98 -5.87 6.40
CA GLU A 22 -5.92 -6.84 6.72
C GLU A 22 -5.62 -7.74 5.52
N ASP A 23 -6.67 -8.27 4.89
CA ASP A 23 -6.53 -9.15 3.72
C ASP A 23 -5.90 -8.39 2.55
N LEU A 24 -6.32 -7.14 2.33
CA LEU A 24 -5.75 -6.31 1.26
C LEU A 24 -4.26 -6.00 1.48
N VAL A 25 -3.86 -5.70 2.71
CA VAL A 25 -2.45 -5.53 3.07
C VAL A 25 -1.67 -6.83 2.82
N GLY A 26 -2.26 -7.98 3.16
CA GLY A 26 -1.67 -9.30 2.90
C GLY A 26 -1.50 -9.61 1.41
N ILE A 27 -2.50 -9.27 0.59
CA ILE A 27 -2.45 -9.41 -0.87
C ILE A 27 -1.38 -8.49 -1.46
N LEU A 28 -1.31 -7.23 -1.03
CA LEU A 28 -0.28 -6.27 -1.44
C LEU A 28 1.13 -6.77 -1.11
N PHE A 29 1.34 -7.26 0.12
CA PHE A 29 2.62 -7.80 0.55
C PHE A 29 3.06 -8.99 -0.31
N ARG A 30 2.14 -9.90 -0.63
CA ARG A 30 2.40 -11.03 -1.52
C ARG A 30 2.75 -10.57 -2.93
N ASN A 31 2.00 -9.60 -3.47
CA ASN A 31 2.24 -9.06 -4.81
C ASN A 31 3.58 -8.35 -4.93
N VAL A 32 3.99 -7.55 -3.93
CA VAL A 32 5.30 -6.87 -3.94
C VAL A 32 6.46 -7.86 -3.93
N LYS A 33 6.31 -9.01 -3.26
CA LYS A 33 7.34 -10.06 -3.24
C LYS A 33 7.56 -10.72 -4.60
N ILE A 34 6.49 -10.88 -5.38
CA ILE A 34 6.54 -11.52 -6.71
C ILE A 34 6.71 -10.50 -7.85
N ALA A 35 6.58 -9.21 -7.55
CA ALA A 35 6.70 -8.15 -8.54
C ALA A 35 8.12 -8.05 -9.09
N ASP A 36 8.23 -7.92 -10.41
CA ASP A 36 9.48 -7.65 -11.11
C ASP A 36 9.87 -6.17 -10.98
N ILE A 37 10.33 -5.81 -9.78
CA ILE A 37 10.78 -4.47 -9.42
C ILE A 37 12.24 -4.51 -8.91
N PRO A 38 12.99 -3.40 -9.02
CA PRO A 38 14.33 -3.30 -8.47
C PRO A 38 14.37 -3.65 -6.98
N GLU A 39 15.42 -4.36 -6.56
CA GLU A 39 15.53 -4.89 -5.18
C GLU A 39 15.47 -3.78 -4.12
N ALA A 40 16.12 -2.64 -4.36
CA ALA A 40 16.05 -1.48 -3.47
C ALA A 40 14.61 -0.98 -3.25
N LEU A 41 13.83 -0.89 -4.34
CA LEU A 41 12.42 -0.48 -4.27
C LEU A 41 11.57 -1.52 -3.54
N ARG A 42 11.85 -2.80 -3.78
CA ARG A 42 11.15 -3.92 -3.14
C ARG A 42 11.34 -3.91 -1.62
N ILE A 43 12.55 -3.69 -1.15
CA ILE A 43 12.87 -3.66 0.28
C ILE A 43 12.14 -2.49 0.96
N GLU A 44 12.21 -1.29 0.39
CA GLU A 44 11.50 -0.10 0.91
C GLU A 44 9.98 -0.33 0.98
N PHE A 45 9.40 -0.93 -0.06
CA PHE A 45 7.97 -1.27 -0.08
C PHE A 45 7.60 -2.30 0.98
N ILE A 46 8.40 -3.35 1.16
CA ILE A 46 8.19 -4.37 2.19
C ILE A 46 8.21 -3.75 3.59
N ILE A 47 9.14 -2.84 3.86
CA ILE A 47 9.25 -2.15 5.15
C ILE A 47 8.01 -1.30 5.40
N GLU A 48 7.58 -0.49 4.43
CA GLU A 48 6.44 0.41 4.63
C GLU A 48 5.10 -0.33 4.74
N ILE A 49 4.92 -1.41 3.97
CA ILE A 49 3.77 -2.31 4.10
C ILE A 49 3.78 -3.01 5.48
N GLY A 50 4.95 -3.43 5.96
CA GLY A 50 5.11 -4.02 7.29
C GLY A 50 4.66 -3.08 8.41
N LYS A 51 5.04 -1.79 8.35
CA LYS A 51 4.58 -0.78 9.32
C LYS A 51 3.06 -0.63 9.30
N CYS A 52 2.46 -0.55 8.11
CA CYS A 52 1.01 -0.47 7.98
C CYS A 52 0.34 -1.71 8.54
N HIS A 53 0.87 -2.91 8.27
CA HIS A 53 0.36 -4.15 8.81
C HIS A 53 0.39 -4.19 10.34
N SER A 54 1.48 -3.72 10.97
CA SER A 54 1.56 -3.62 12.43
C SER A 54 0.53 -2.68 13.03
N ILE A 55 0.18 -1.58 12.35
CA ILE A 55 -0.87 -0.66 12.79
C ILE A 55 -2.25 -1.30 12.67
N VAL A 56 -2.51 -1.97 11.54
CA VAL A 56 -3.79 -2.65 11.30
C VAL A 56 -3.98 -3.79 12.31
N ALA A 57 -2.94 -4.58 12.59
CA ALA A 57 -2.96 -5.66 13.59
C ALA A 57 -3.23 -5.18 15.03
N GLN A 58 -3.05 -3.88 15.32
CA GLN A 58 -3.42 -3.27 16.60
C GLN A 58 -4.92 -2.88 16.65
N GLY A 59 -5.70 -3.23 15.62
CA GLY A 59 -7.14 -2.95 15.53
C GLY A 59 -7.48 -1.64 14.82
N LEU A 60 -6.48 -0.92 14.27
CA LEU A 60 -6.69 0.30 13.50
C LEU A 60 -6.84 -0.03 12.00
N SER A 61 -7.98 -0.61 11.63
CA SER A 61 -8.33 -1.00 10.26
C SER A 61 -9.27 0.02 9.59
N THR A 62 -8.80 1.25 9.39
CA THR A 62 -9.60 2.30 8.73
C THR A 62 -9.19 2.50 7.26
N LYS A 63 -10.15 2.91 6.41
CA LYS A 63 -9.90 3.28 5.00
C LYS A 63 -8.75 4.29 4.86
N PHE A 64 -8.56 5.16 5.86
CA PHE A 64 -7.50 6.15 5.90
C PHE A 64 -6.09 5.56 6.00
N GLN A 65 -5.92 4.42 6.67
CA GLN A 65 -4.63 3.74 6.72
C GLN A 65 -4.20 3.27 5.33
N MET A 66 -5.14 2.78 4.54
CA MET A 66 -4.87 2.29 3.19
C MET A 66 -4.53 3.43 2.23
N ALA A 67 -5.30 4.52 2.32
CA ALA A 67 -4.96 5.79 1.68
C ALA A 67 -3.53 6.28 2.01
N GLY A 68 -3.17 6.26 3.29
CA GLY A 68 -1.85 6.65 3.76
C GLY A 68 -0.74 5.75 3.22
N LEU A 69 -0.97 4.43 3.20
CA LEU A 69 -0.03 3.45 2.63
C LEU A 69 0.26 3.74 1.17
N ILE A 70 -0.78 3.96 0.34
CA ILE A 70 -0.59 4.25 -1.09
C ILE A 70 0.15 5.57 -1.30
N ALA A 71 -0.18 6.62 -0.52
CA ALA A 71 0.53 7.89 -0.61
C ALA A 71 2.04 7.72 -0.30
N ARG A 72 2.39 6.91 0.70
CA ARG A 72 3.79 6.61 1.07
C ARG A 72 4.50 5.80 -0.01
N LEU A 73 3.86 4.77 -0.57
CA LEU A 73 4.42 3.98 -1.67
C LEU A 73 4.65 4.84 -2.93
N SER A 74 3.71 5.72 -3.27
CA SER A 74 3.85 6.68 -4.36
C SER A 74 5.04 7.63 -4.12
N SER A 75 5.24 8.10 -2.89
CA SER A 75 6.36 8.97 -2.55
C SER A 75 7.70 8.24 -2.62
N ILE A 76 7.76 6.98 -2.19
CA ILE A 76 8.96 6.13 -2.32
C ILE A 76 9.31 5.95 -3.80
N GLN A 77 8.32 5.72 -4.66
CA GLN A 77 8.54 5.61 -6.10
C GLN A 77 9.10 6.91 -6.70
N GLU A 78 8.57 8.08 -6.32
CA GLU A 78 9.05 9.38 -6.79
C GLU A 78 10.50 9.67 -6.34
N LYS A 79 10.85 9.33 -5.10
CA LYS A 79 12.23 9.47 -4.59
C LYS A 79 13.23 8.62 -5.36
N LEU A 80 12.85 7.38 -5.72
CA LEU A 80 13.71 6.48 -6.48
C LEU A 80 13.78 6.83 -7.97
N SER A 81 12.80 7.56 -8.51
CA SER A 81 12.83 8.06 -9.89
C SER A 81 13.64 9.36 -10.04
N SER A 82 13.99 10.00 -8.91
CA SER A 82 14.70 11.29 -8.86
C SER A 82 16.18 11.16 -8.48
N ASN A 83 16.67 9.93 -8.30
CA ASN A 83 18.09 9.56 -8.18
C ASN A 83 18.53 8.80 -9.43
#